data_AF-A0A2S9FPC3-F1
#
_entry.id   AF-A0A2S9FPC3-F1
#
_cell.length_a   1.000
_cell.length_b   1.000
_cell.length_c   1.000
_cell.angle_alpha   90.00
_cell.angle_beta   90.00
_cell.angle_gamma   90.00
#
_symmetry.space_group_name_H-M   'P 1'
#
loop_
_entity.id
_entity.type
_entity.pdbx_description
1 polymer ?
#
loop_
_entity_poly.entity_id
_entity_poly.type
_entity_poly.pdbx_seq_one_letter_code
_entity_poly.pdbx_strand_id
1 'polypeptide(L)' 'MTGTGDFVLVGHPRPAVALVTLNRPERMNSMAFDVMVPLKAALDDINHDNDIR' A
#
# COMPACT_ATOMS: atom_id res chain seq x y z
N MET A 1 10.54 17.50 -11.61
CA MET A 1 9.71 16.78 -10.61
C MET A 1 9.20 15.54 -11.30
N THR A 2 9.91 14.42 -11.25
CA THR A 2 9.59 13.22 -12.05
C THR A 2 9.87 11.96 -11.25
N GLY A 3 8.79 11.33 -10.80
CA GLY A 3 8.62 9.87 -10.75
C GLY A 3 9.26 9.11 -9.58
N THR A 4 8.89 9.41 -8.34
CA THR A 4 9.02 8.42 -7.26
C THR A 4 7.81 7.50 -7.39
N GLY A 5 8.00 6.26 -7.85
CA GLY A 5 6.93 5.26 -7.89
C GLY A 5 6.35 5.05 -6.48
N ASP A 6 5.05 4.77 -6.39
CA ASP A 6 4.38 4.56 -5.11
C ASP A 6 5.08 3.45 -4.30
N PHE A 7 5.46 3.75 -3.06
CA PHE A 7 6.09 2.81 -2.13
C PHE A 7 5.11 1.76 -1.58
N VAL A 8 3.82 1.97 -1.79
CA VAL A 8 2.73 1.07 -1.40
C VAL A 8 1.76 0.98 -2.56
N LEU A 9 1.51 -0.24 -3.04
CA LEU A 9 0.52 -0.51 -4.10
C LEU A 9 -0.65 -1.26 -3.48
N VAL A 10 -1.88 -0.89 -3.84
CA VAL A 10 -3.10 -1.61 -3.45
C VAL A 10 -3.77 -2.18 -4.70
N GLY A 11 -4.02 -3.47 -4.71
CA GLY A 11 -4.75 -4.15 -5.78
C GLY A 11 -5.87 -5.04 -5.25
N HIS A 12 -6.84 -5.36 -6.10
CA HIS A 12 -7.99 -6.21 -5.74
C HIS A 12 -8.05 -7.44 -6.66
N PRO A 13 -7.08 -8.37 -6.56
CA PRO A 13 -6.99 -9.51 -7.48
C PRO A 13 -8.08 -10.57 -7.24
N ARG A 14 -8.77 -10.52 -6.11
CA ARG A 14 -9.84 -11.45 -5.73
C ARG A 14 -10.99 -10.67 -5.10
N PRO A 15 -12.25 -11.15 -5.20
CA PRO A 15 -13.38 -10.54 -4.51
C PRO A 15 -13.12 -10.43 -3.01
N ALA A 16 -13.45 -9.27 -2.44
CA ALA A 16 -13.30 -8.95 -1.02
C ALA A 16 -11.87 -9.01 -0.44
N VAL A 17 -10.82 -9.04 -1.27
CA VAL A 17 -9.42 -9.07 -0.81
C VAL A 17 -8.66 -7.88 -1.37
N ALA A 18 -8.12 -7.04 -0.47
CA ALA A 18 -7.15 -6.01 -0.80
C ALA A 18 -5.71 -6.56 -0.64
N LEU A 19 -4.97 -6.62 -1.76
CA LEU A 19 -3.55 -6.96 -1.79
C LEU A 19 -2.72 -5.68 -1.65
N VAL A 20 -2.06 -5.53 -0.51
CA VAL A 20 -1.12 -4.43 -0.26
C VAL A 20 0.31 -4.90 -0.52
N THR A 21 0.99 -4.26 -1.47
CA THR A 21 2.40 -4.54 -1.80
C THR A 21 3.27 -3.40 -1.32
N LEU A 22 4.23 -3.70 -0.44
CA LEU A 22 5.33 -2.78 -0.15
C LEU A 22 6.30 -2.79 -1.35
N ASN A 23 6.41 -1.65 -2.01
CA ASN A 23 7.09 -1.50 -3.29
C ASN A 23 8.40 -0.72 -3.14
N ARG A 24 9.23 -1.17 -2.20
CA ARG A 24 10.58 -0.65 -1.98
C ARG A 24 11.63 -1.78 -1.92
N PRO A 25 11.72 -2.61 -2.98
CA PRO A 25 12.56 -3.81 -2.97
C PRO A 25 14.05 -3.50 -2.79
N GLU A 26 14.52 -2.36 -3.30
CA GLU A 26 15.92 -1.93 -3.24
C GLU A 26 16.40 -1.64 -1.80
N ARG A 27 15.47 -1.50 -0.84
CA ARG A 27 15.76 -1.34 0.59
C ARG A 27 15.14 -2.41 1.45
N MET A 28 14.81 -3.57 0.89
CA MET A 28 14.16 -4.68 1.60
C MET A 28 12.86 -4.25 2.30
N ASN A 29 12.10 -3.33 1.67
CA ASN A 29 10.89 -2.74 2.25
C ASN A 29 11.10 -2.12 3.63
N SER A 30 12.25 -1.48 3.85
CA SER A 30 12.57 -0.77 5.09
C SER A 30 11.42 0.17 5.50
N MET A 31 11.02 0.09 6.77
CA MET A 31 9.89 0.83 7.37
C MET A 31 10.22 2.32 7.63
N ALA A 32 10.69 3.01 6.60
CA ALA A 32 10.94 4.44 6.64
C ALA A 32 9.65 5.24 6.39
N PHE A 33 9.66 6.54 6.71
CA PHE A 33 8.49 7.41 6.62
C PHE A 33 7.81 7.40 5.25
N ASP A 34 8.61 7.33 4.19
CA ASP A 34 8.17 7.25 2.80
C ASP A 34 7.34 5.99 2.50
N VAL A 35 7.51 4.90 3.27
CA VAL A 35 6.67 3.69 3.20
C VAL A 35 5.53 3.74 4.22
N MET A 36 5.82 4.16 5.45
CA MET A 36 4.88 4.04 6.56
C MET A 36 3.68 4.99 6.46
N VAL A 37 3.90 6.22 5.99
CA VAL A 37 2.82 7.20 5.81
C VAL A 37 1.80 6.74 4.76
N PRO A 38 2.20 6.38 3.52
CA PRO A 38 1.24 5.87 2.53
C PRO A 38 0.65 4.52 2.93
N LEU A 39 1.39 3.67 3.64
CA LEU A 39 0.85 2.41 4.16
C LEU A 39 -0.31 2.66 5.12
N LYS A 40 -0.15 3.60 6.07
CA LYS A 40 -1.21 3.92 7.02
C LYS A 40 -2.46 4.47 6.29
N ALA A 41 -2.27 5.38 5.34
CA ALA A 41 -3.38 5.90 4.53
C ALA A 41 -4.11 4.78 3.78
N ALA A 42 -3.38 3.89 3.11
CA ALA A 42 -3.97 2.76 2.38
C ALA A 42 -4.78 1.82 3.30
N LEU A 43 -4.28 1.56 4.51
CA LEU A 43 -4.99 0.74 5.48
C LEU A 43 -6.24 1.44 6.04
N ASP A 44 -6.21 2.76 6.21
CA ASP A 44 -7.40 3.52 6.60
C ASP A 44 -8.48 3.48 5.52
N ASP A 45 -8.10 3.62 4.24
CA ASP A 45 -9.05 3.50 3.13
C ASP A 45 -9.68 2.10 3.07
N ILE A 46 -8.85 1.05 3.17
CA ILE A 46 -9.33 -0.35 3.20
C ILE A 46 -10.27 -0.60 4.38
N ASN A 47 -9.99 -0.02 5.55
CA ASN A 47 -10.84 -0.18 6.74
C ASN A 47 -12.23 0.46 6.57
N HIS A 48 -12.38 1.45 5.70
CA HIS A 48 -13.67 2.05 5.37
C HIS A 48 -14.36 1.39 4.16
N ASP A 49 -13.71 0.43 3.51
CA ASP A 49 -14.27 -0.34 2.40
C ASP A 49 -15.00 -1.59 2.92
N ASN A 50 -16.33 -1.53 2.93
CA ASN A 50 -17.18 -2.62 3.40
C ASN A 50 -17.20 -3.84 2.47
N ASP A 51 -16.63 -3.73 1.26
CA ASP A 51 -16.53 -4.85 0.33
C ASP A 51 -15.35 -5.76 0.67
N ILE A 52 -14.38 -5.30 1.48
CA ILE A 52 -13.19 -6.06 1.91
C ILE A 52 -13.47 -6.85 3.20
N ARG A 53 -12.93 -8.09 3.30
CA ARG A 53 -13.20 -9.04 4.40
C ARG A 53 -11.97 -9.74 4.95
#